data_AF-A0A913ZR32-F1
#
_entry.id   AF-A0A913ZR32-F1
#
_cell.length_a   1.000
_cell.length_b   1.000
_cell.length_c   1.000
_cell.angle_alpha   90.00
_cell.angle_beta   90.00
_cell.angle_gamma   90.00
#
_symmetry.space_group_name_H-M   'P 1'
#
loop_
_entity.id
_entity.type
_entity.pdbx_description
1 polymer ?
#
loop_
_entity_poly.entity_id
_entity_poly.type
_entity_poly.pdbx_seq_one_letter_code
_entity_poly.pdbx_strand_id
1 'polypeptide(L)'
;MACTYVIQAARDQRVMVTFMTFDTEQGYDKLWIGNGLTPMEDVILQLSGTNFPARVASMEHSMYLMFSSDNKYKYQGFSLRVEHVTPDQVSCEAGETLCDYKDFICVSENSEGVCPDLECDSNAVTFLDDAVIVKSPDYPQPYPAGLYCRWDVPSRGLAPATLIRVLDFSTEAGEDVAQVSGLTFPGGEPADYTLTGTTTKIVAVVFNASMGLTVRFRTDSNLQFTGFHFHVTNVNLTAGETDWCMTDGESGFLCEEGACLVSSAKCDGFLDCLNGEDENDCGKP
;
A
#
# COMPACT_ATOMS: atom_id res chain seq x y z
N MET A 1 8.90 20.96 -12.54
CA MET A 1 10.27 20.42 -12.72
C MET A 1 10.28 19.02 -12.17
N ALA A 2 10.91 18.06 -12.85
CA ALA A 2 11.07 16.71 -12.35
C ALA A 2 12.53 16.27 -12.48
N CYS A 3 13.08 15.67 -11.42
CA CYS A 3 14.45 15.17 -11.36
C CYS A 3 14.43 13.74 -10.84
N THR A 4 15.23 12.87 -11.44
CA THR A 4 15.37 11.47 -11.02
C THR A 4 16.83 11.15 -10.79
N TYR A 5 17.10 10.52 -9.65
CA TYR A 5 18.41 9.99 -9.29
C TYR A 5 18.27 8.49 -9.09
N VAL A 6 19.20 7.73 -9.63
CA VAL A 6 19.31 6.29 -9.39
C VAL A 6 20.67 6.06 -8.75
N ILE A 7 20.65 5.40 -7.60
CA ILE A 7 21.82 5.12 -6.79
C ILE A 7 22.01 3.61 -6.77
N GLN A 8 23.21 3.16 -7.09
CA GLN A 8 23.54 1.74 -7.14
C GLN A 8 24.82 1.47 -6.37
N ALA A 9 24.75 0.56 -5.40
CA ALA A 9 25.85 0.05 -4.63
C ALA A 9 26.40 -1.25 -5.25
N ALA A 10 27.43 -1.84 -4.64
CA ALA A 10 27.85 -3.20 -4.97
C ALA A 10 26.72 -4.21 -4.61
N ARG A 11 26.68 -5.36 -5.29
CA ARG A 11 25.58 -6.34 -5.14
C ARG A 11 25.42 -6.92 -3.74
N ASP A 12 26.47 -6.86 -2.93
CA ASP A 12 26.53 -7.30 -1.54
C ASP A 12 26.35 -6.15 -0.54
N GLN A 13 25.98 -4.96 -1.03
CA GLN A 13 25.75 -3.76 -0.24
C GLN A 13 24.33 -3.23 -0.44
N ARG A 14 23.92 -2.36 0.46
CA ARG A 14 22.66 -1.60 0.42
C ARG A 14 22.98 -0.12 0.32
N VAL A 15 22.06 0.64 -0.28
CA VAL A 15 22.09 2.11 -0.30
C VAL A 15 21.37 2.59 0.96
N MET A 16 22.05 3.36 1.80
CA MET A 16 21.46 4.03 2.96
C MET A 16 21.41 5.53 2.69
N VAL A 17 20.23 6.13 2.85
CA VAL A 17 19.99 7.56 2.72
C VAL A 17 19.66 8.13 4.09
N THR A 18 20.40 9.15 4.51
CA THR A 18 20.16 9.91 5.75
C THR A 18 19.71 11.32 5.39
N PHE A 19 18.59 11.76 5.97
CA PHE A 19 18.08 13.10 5.75
C PHE A 19 18.77 14.11 6.66
N MET A 20 19.23 15.22 6.07
CA MET A 20 19.80 16.34 6.82
C MET A 20 18.77 17.45 6.99
N THR A 21 18.02 17.76 5.93
CA THR A 21 16.94 18.75 5.91
C THR A 21 15.88 18.36 4.87
N PHE A 22 14.62 18.69 5.11
CA PHE A 22 13.53 18.54 4.15
C PHE A 22 12.46 19.62 4.40
N ASP A 23 12.17 20.42 3.38
CA ASP A 23 11.20 21.52 3.41
C ASP A 23 10.71 21.76 1.98
N THR A 24 9.54 21.22 1.66
CA THR A 24 8.87 21.35 0.35
C THR A 24 7.42 21.81 0.51
N GLU A 25 6.77 22.18 -0.60
CA GLU A 25 5.35 22.50 -0.58
C GLU A 25 4.51 21.25 -0.25
N GLN A 26 3.81 21.28 0.88
CA GLN A 26 2.94 20.19 1.35
C GLN A 26 1.91 19.80 0.28
N GLY A 27 1.90 18.52 -0.11
CA GLY A 27 0.92 17.97 -1.05
C GLY A 27 1.18 18.24 -2.53
N TYR A 28 2.05 19.19 -2.88
CA TYR A 28 2.32 19.57 -4.28
C TYR A 28 3.73 19.19 -4.73
N ASP A 29 4.75 19.57 -3.96
CA ASP A 29 6.15 19.27 -4.25
C ASP A 29 6.55 17.96 -3.54
N LYS A 30 6.74 16.90 -4.32
CA LYS A 30 6.82 15.52 -3.85
C LYS A 30 8.18 14.89 -4.14
N LEU A 31 8.75 14.24 -3.12
CA LEU A 31 9.91 13.35 -3.23
C LEU A 31 9.45 11.90 -3.04
N TRP A 32 9.61 11.08 -4.07
CA TRP A 32 9.47 9.63 -4.00
C TRP A 32 10.83 8.98 -3.80
N ILE A 33 10.90 8.02 -2.89
CA ILE A 33 12.07 7.15 -2.68
C ILE A 33 11.59 5.72 -2.84
N GLY A 34 12.31 4.91 -3.59
CA GLY A 34 11.93 3.52 -3.83
C GLY A 34 13.10 2.60 -4.13
N ASN A 35 12.85 1.30 -4.06
CA ASN A 35 13.84 0.27 -4.39
C ASN A 35 14.02 0.13 -5.89
N GLY A 36 15.16 -0.46 -6.27
CA GLY A 36 15.41 -0.81 -7.67
C GLY A 36 15.94 0.36 -8.50
N LEU A 37 15.86 0.18 -9.82
CA LEU A 37 16.39 1.12 -10.81
C LEU A 37 15.29 1.90 -11.54
N THR A 38 14.04 1.42 -11.49
CA THR A 38 12.91 2.00 -12.20
C THR A 38 12.07 2.85 -11.25
N PRO A 39 11.97 4.17 -11.46
CA PRO A 39 11.08 5.00 -10.66
C PRO A 39 9.63 4.51 -10.73
N MET A 40 8.94 4.58 -9.60
CA MET A 40 7.52 4.23 -9.41
C MET A 40 7.18 2.74 -9.32
N GLU A 41 8.10 1.80 -9.55
CA GLU A 41 7.78 0.37 -9.44
C GLU A 41 7.69 -0.13 -7.99
N ASP A 42 8.60 0.32 -7.11
CA ASP A 42 8.62 -0.06 -5.69
C ASP A 42 8.87 1.17 -4.81
N VAL A 43 7.84 2.02 -4.68
CA VAL A 43 7.88 3.23 -3.85
C VAL A 43 7.84 2.82 -2.37
N ILE A 44 8.87 3.22 -1.63
CA ILE A 44 8.98 3.06 -0.17
C ILE A 44 8.36 4.28 0.54
N LEU A 45 8.70 5.49 0.09
CA LEU A 45 8.26 6.75 0.69
C LEU A 45 7.80 7.73 -0.37
N GLN A 46 6.77 8.51 -0.03
CA GLN A 46 6.39 9.72 -0.73
C GLN A 46 6.29 10.86 0.28
N LEU A 47 7.21 11.82 0.18
CA LEU A 47 7.35 12.92 1.13
C LEU A 47 6.95 14.25 0.50
N SER A 48 6.34 15.12 1.29
CA SER A 48 6.10 16.53 0.99
C SER A 48 5.95 17.31 2.30
N GLY A 49 6.19 18.62 2.30
CA GLY A 49 6.10 19.43 3.51
C GLY A 49 7.40 19.43 4.31
N THR A 50 7.27 19.36 5.64
CA THR A 50 8.39 19.47 6.59
C THR A 50 8.66 18.20 7.38
N ASN A 51 7.85 17.15 7.22
CA ASN A 51 8.01 15.90 7.94
C ASN A 51 8.78 14.89 7.08
N PHE A 52 9.82 14.28 7.65
CA PHE A 52 10.73 13.38 6.93
C PHE A 52 11.37 12.34 7.87
N PRO A 53 11.84 11.19 7.37
CA PRO A 53 12.46 10.17 8.22
C PRO A 53 13.89 10.58 8.55
N ALA A 54 14.47 10.03 9.61
CA ALA A 54 15.89 10.20 9.85
C ALA A 54 16.73 9.52 8.76
N ARG A 55 16.35 8.29 8.39
CA ARG A 55 17.07 7.49 7.38
C ARG A 55 16.19 6.39 6.77
N VAL A 56 16.60 5.89 5.62
CA VAL A 56 15.95 4.82 4.85
C VAL A 56 17.01 4.03 4.07
N ALA A 57 16.86 2.70 3.96
CA ALA A 57 17.77 1.84 3.20
C ALA A 57 17.06 1.07 2.10
N SER A 58 17.73 0.85 0.96
CA SER A 58 17.19 0.01 -0.11
C SER A 58 17.13 -1.45 0.30
N MET A 59 16.16 -2.25 -0.12
CA MET A 59 16.12 -3.70 0.15
C MET A 59 17.34 -4.43 -0.43
N GLU A 60 17.76 -4.06 -1.63
CA GLU A 60 18.93 -4.62 -2.30
C GLU A 60 20.02 -3.56 -2.54
N HIS A 61 20.73 -3.64 -3.66
CA HIS A 61 21.88 -2.81 -4.02
C HIS A 61 21.52 -1.56 -4.83
N SER A 62 20.24 -1.20 -4.92
CA SER A 62 19.79 -0.04 -5.71
C SER A 62 18.58 0.65 -5.12
N MET A 63 18.57 1.98 -5.24
CA MET A 63 17.49 2.89 -4.83
C MET A 63 17.31 3.95 -5.90
N TYR A 64 16.08 4.43 -6.10
CA TYR A 64 15.82 5.66 -6.84
C TYR A 64 15.23 6.75 -5.94
N LEU A 65 15.48 8.00 -6.32
CA LEU A 65 14.83 9.18 -5.80
C LEU A 65 14.23 9.96 -6.97
N MET A 66 12.96 10.29 -6.90
CA MET A 66 12.29 11.12 -7.89
C MET A 66 11.68 12.32 -7.20
N PHE A 67 12.04 13.53 -7.62
CA PHE A 67 11.47 14.77 -7.10
C PHE A 67 10.66 15.46 -8.19
N SER A 68 9.44 15.88 -7.87
CA SER A 68 8.60 16.71 -8.75
C SER A 68 8.14 17.96 -8.01
N SER A 69 8.22 19.10 -8.68
CA SER A 69 7.73 20.40 -8.18
C SER A 69 6.89 21.12 -9.23
N ASP A 70 5.82 21.77 -8.80
CA ASP A 70 4.96 22.60 -9.67
C ASP A 70 5.51 24.04 -9.86
N ASN A 71 6.55 24.40 -9.11
CA ASN A 71 7.29 25.66 -9.14
C ASN A 71 6.49 26.90 -8.73
N LYS A 72 5.38 26.76 -7.98
CA LYS A 72 4.60 27.88 -7.42
C LYS A 72 5.15 28.36 -6.08
N TYR A 73 5.15 27.53 -5.04
CA TYR A 73 5.65 27.91 -3.72
C TYR A 73 6.97 27.20 -3.43
N LYS A 74 8.06 27.98 -3.35
CA LYS A 74 9.42 27.44 -3.28
C LYS A 74 9.94 27.54 -1.86
N TYR A 75 10.44 26.41 -1.38
CA TYR A 75 11.04 26.25 -0.06
C TYR A 75 12.51 25.83 -0.18
N GLN A 76 13.17 25.47 0.93
CA GLN A 76 14.60 25.12 0.91
C GLN A 76 14.90 23.81 0.15
N GLY A 77 13.89 22.96 -0.06
CA GLY A 77 14.06 21.66 -0.69
C GLY A 77 14.60 20.66 0.31
N PHE A 78 15.50 19.78 -0.14
CA PHE A 78 16.03 18.70 0.69
C PHE A 78 17.54 18.55 0.56
N SER A 79 18.16 18.03 1.62
CA SER A 79 19.57 17.69 1.66
C SER A 79 19.72 16.29 2.24
N LEU A 80 20.41 15.42 1.51
CA LEU A 80 20.55 14.00 1.81
C LEU A 80 22.02 13.62 1.82
N ARG A 81 22.37 12.72 2.75
CA ARG A 81 23.62 11.96 2.70
C ARG A 81 23.32 10.56 2.20
N VAL A 82 24.15 10.08 1.28
CA VAL A 82 24.05 8.73 0.71
C VAL A 82 25.31 7.96 1.07
N GLU A 83 25.13 6.76 1.61
CA GLU A 83 26.21 5.85 1.98
C GLU A 83 25.94 4.44 1.43
N HIS A 84 27.01 3.73 1.08
CA HIS A 84 26.93 2.32 0.72
C HIS A 84 27.38 1.50 1.92
N VAL A 85 26.47 0.67 2.44
CA VAL A 85 26.65 -0.06 3.69
C VAL A 85 26.47 -1.55 3.45
N THR A 86 27.14 -2.39 4.21
CA THR A 86 26.85 -3.84 4.17
C THR A 86 25.51 -4.11 4.87
N PRO A 87 24.79 -5.21 4.55
CA PRO A 87 23.49 -5.51 5.14
C PRO A 87 23.49 -5.55 6.68
N ASP A 88 24.59 -5.96 7.30
CA ASP A 88 24.80 -5.99 8.76
C ASP A 88 25.06 -4.61 9.39
N GLN A 89 25.38 -3.60 8.58
CA GLN A 89 25.60 -2.22 9.02
C GLN A 89 24.35 -1.34 8.90
N VAL A 90 23.25 -1.87 8.35
CA VAL A 90 21.99 -1.12 8.26
C VAL A 90 21.33 -1.10 9.64
N SER A 91 21.31 0.07 10.27
CA SER A 91 20.67 0.28 11.56
C SER A 91 20.26 1.73 11.79
N CYS A 92 19.31 1.93 12.70
CA CYS A 92 18.99 3.24 13.24
C CYS A 92 20.06 3.72 14.24
N GLU A 93 20.25 5.04 14.33
CA GLU A 93 21.13 5.67 15.30
C GLU A 93 20.45 5.94 16.66
N ALA A 94 21.24 6.33 17.66
CA ALA A 94 20.72 6.64 18.98
C ALA A 94 19.73 7.82 18.94
N GLY A 95 18.50 7.59 19.43
CA GLY A 95 17.42 8.58 19.39
C GLY A 95 16.49 8.44 18.18
N GLU A 96 16.79 7.51 17.27
CA GLU A 96 15.90 7.11 16.19
C GLU A 96 15.17 5.80 16.54
N THR A 97 13.96 5.64 16.00
CA THR A 97 13.15 4.43 16.15
C THR A 97 13.05 3.71 14.80
N LEU A 98 13.38 2.42 14.76
CA LEU A 98 13.17 1.59 13.57
C LEU A 98 11.67 1.40 13.36
N CYS A 99 11.24 1.75 12.16
CA CYS A 99 9.87 1.98 11.81
C CYS A 99 9.42 1.06 10.65
N ASP A 100 10.33 0.66 9.76
CA ASP A 100 10.12 -0.45 8.79
C ASP A 100 11.38 -1.33 8.82
N TYR A 101 11.24 -2.65 9.02
CA TYR A 101 12.38 -3.56 9.14
C TYR A 101 12.95 -4.05 7.79
N LYS A 102 12.19 -3.95 6.69
CA LYS A 102 12.66 -4.32 5.36
C LYS A 102 13.40 -3.16 4.72
N ASP A 103 12.76 -1.99 4.69
CA ASP A 103 13.27 -0.78 4.08
C ASP A 103 14.07 0.10 5.08
N PHE A 104 14.23 -0.36 6.33
CA PHE A 104 15.02 0.31 7.38
C PHE A 104 14.71 1.80 7.49
N ILE A 105 13.41 2.13 7.47
CA ILE A 105 12.97 3.49 7.72
C ILE A 105 13.14 3.73 9.21
N CYS A 106 13.98 4.69 9.57
CA CYS A 106 14.15 5.13 10.94
C CYS A 106 13.55 6.53 11.09
N VAL A 107 12.78 6.73 12.16
CA VAL A 107 12.08 7.97 12.44
C VAL A 107 12.62 8.65 13.70
N SER A 108 12.46 9.97 13.75
CA SER A 108 12.85 10.81 14.88
C SER A 108 11.74 11.84 15.16
N GLU A 109 12.04 12.87 15.96
CA GLU A 109 11.08 13.91 16.35
C GLU A 109 10.45 14.69 15.19
N ASN A 110 11.08 14.72 14.00
CA ASN A 110 10.57 15.43 12.81
C ASN A 110 9.81 14.50 11.84
N SER A 111 9.44 13.30 12.28
CA SER A 111 8.92 12.24 11.41
C SER A 111 7.43 11.95 11.60
N GLU A 112 6.64 12.94 12.05
CA GLU A 112 5.20 12.79 12.21
C GLU A 112 4.52 12.42 10.87
N GLY A 113 3.77 11.32 10.85
CA GLY A 113 3.12 10.79 9.65
C GLY A 113 4.06 10.23 8.57
N VAL A 114 5.35 10.09 8.86
CA VAL A 114 6.35 9.53 7.91
C VAL A 114 6.42 8.01 7.99
N CYS A 115 6.20 7.45 9.18
CA CYS A 115 6.30 6.03 9.36
C CYS A 115 4.99 5.32 9.03
N PRO A 116 5.04 4.25 8.22
CA PRO A 116 3.93 3.33 8.07
C PRO A 116 3.46 2.67 9.36
N ASP A 117 4.36 2.35 10.28
CA ASP A 117 4.20 1.16 11.13
C ASP A 117 4.19 1.45 12.65
N LEU A 118 4.43 2.69 13.08
CA LEU A 118 4.57 3.02 14.51
C LEU A 118 3.22 3.11 15.25
N GLU A 119 2.15 3.45 14.53
CA GLU A 119 0.76 3.50 15.05
C GLU A 119 -0.13 2.39 14.48
N CYS A 120 0.39 1.58 13.54
CA CYS A 120 -0.38 0.53 12.88
C CYS A 120 -0.38 -0.82 13.60
N ASP A 121 -0.14 -0.78 14.91
CA ASP A 121 -0.07 -1.92 15.82
C ASP A 121 0.86 -3.02 15.25
N SER A 122 2.16 -2.70 15.18
CA SER A 122 3.28 -3.58 14.83
C SER A 122 2.90 -4.81 13.99
N ASN A 123 2.63 -4.66 12.68
CA ASN A 123 2.46 -5.81 11.78
C ASN A 123 1.54 -6.94 12.32
N ALA A 124 0.47 -6.63 13.07
CA ALA A 124 -0.38 -7.64 13.72
C ALA A 124 -1.27 -8.40 12.72
N VAL A 125 -0.64 -9.04 11.73
CA VAL A 125 -1.22 -10.16 11.01
C VAL A 125 -1.35 -11.30 12.01
N THR A 126 -2.56 -11.52 12.51
CA THR A 126 -2.84 -12.70 13.31
C THR A 126 -2.91 -13.90 12.36
N PHE A 127 -1.90 -14.77 12.44
CA PHE A 127 -1.89 -16.03 11.69
C PHE A 127 -2.74 -17.07 12.45
N LEU A 128 -3.86 -17.47 11.87
CA LEU A 128 -4.71 -18.54 12.38
C LEU A 128 -4.76 -19.67 11.36
N ASP A 129 -4.02 -20.74 11.61
CA ASP A 129 -4.04 -22.07 10.98
C ASP A 129 -3.97 -22.19 9.43
N ASP A 130 -4.50 -21.25 8.64
CA ASP A 130 -4.31 -21.03 7.19
C ASP A 130 -4.82 -19.63 6.71
N ALA A 131 -5.20 -18.75 7.65
CA ALA A 131 -5.77 -17.45 7.38
C ALA A 131 -4.95 -16.30 7.99
N VAL A 132 -5.03 -15.15 7.33
CA VAL A 132 -4.40 -13.89 7.73
C VAL A 132 -5.51 -12.86 7.92
N ILE A 133 -5.60 -12.32 9.14
CA ILE A 133 -6.53 -11.24 9.48
C ILE A 133 -5.77 -9.93 9.42
N VAL A 134 -6.28 -8.97 8.64
CA VAL A 134 -5.74 -7.61 8.56
C VAL A 134 -6.82 -6.64 8.98
N LYS A 135 -6.53 -5.78 9.95
CA LYS A 135 -7.47 -4.79 10.47
C LYS A 135 -6.81 -3.42 10.47
N SER A 136 -7.62 -2.38 10.32
CA SER A 136 -7.15 -1.03 10.63
C SER A 136 -6.77 -0.94 12.11
N PRO A 137 -5.88 -0.01 12.49
CA PRO A 137 -5.52 0.19 13.88
C PRO A 137 -6.74 0.53 14.73
N ASP A 138 -6.72 0.09 15.99
CA ASP A 138 -7.81 0.24 16.97
C ASP A 138 -9.16 -0.42 16.64
N TYR A 139 -9.30 -1.08 15.47
CA TYR A 139 -10.56 -1.73 15.07
C TYR A 139 -11.14 -2.64 16.18
N PRO A 140 -12.43 -2.49 16.57
CA PRO A 140 -13.49 -1.75 15.87
C PRO A 140 -13.68 -0.29 16.31
N GLN A 141 -12.76 0.27 17.09
CA GLN A 141 -12.76 1.71 17.38
C GLN A 141 -12.24 2.51 16.18
N PRO A 142 -12.47 3.83 16.14
CA PRO A 142 -11.99 4.65 15.05
C PRO A 142 -10.47 4.63 14.90
N TYR A 143 -9.98 4.53 13.66
CA TYR A 143 -8.54 4.55 13.39
C TYR A 143 -7.91 5.93 13.67
N PRO A 144 -6.62 6.02 14.01
CA PRO A 144 -5.88 7.28 14.10
C PRO A 144 -5.77 8.06 12.77
N ALA A 145 -5.60 9.38 12.85
CA ALA A 145 -5.35 10.23 11.69
C ALA A 145 -3.86 10.20 11.29
N GLY A 146 -3.53 10.48 10.03
CA GLY A 146 -2.16 10.59 9.54
C GLY A 146 -1.41 9.27 9.42
N LEU A 147 -2.14 8.15 9.31
CA LEU A 147 -1.59 6.82 9.17
C LEU A 147 -1.06 6.56 7.76
N TYR A 148 -0.08 5.66 7.68
CA TYR A 148 0.42 5.14 6.41
C TYR A 148 0.74 3.65 6.48
N CYS A 149 -0.15 2.82 7.04
CA CYS A 149 0.10 1.39 7.30
C CYS A 149 0.46 0.58 6.05
N ARG A 150 1.29 -0.46 6.23
CA ARG A 150 1.57 -1.50 5.24
C ARG A 150 1.61 -2.87 5.91
N TRP A 151 0.87 -3.83 5.34
CA TRP A 151 0.96 -5.25 5.71
C TRP A 151 1.32 -6.08 4.49
N ASP A 152 2.44 -6.80 4.55
CA ASP A 152 2.81 -7.77 3.52
C ASP A 152 2.32 -9.17 3.93
N VAL A 153 1.38 -9.71 3.15
CA VAL A 153 0.83 -11.05 3.36
C VAL A 153 1.58 -12.04 2.48
N PRO A 154 2.45 -12.90 3.07
CA PRO A 154 3.27 -13.81 2.28
C PRO A 154 2.42 -14.89 1.62
N SER A 155 2.87 -15.36 0.45
CA SER A 155 2.40 -16.61 -0.12
C SER A 155 2.64 -17.76 0.84
N ARG A 156 1.60 -18.52 1.18
CA ARG A 156 1.71 -19.71 2.03
C ARG A 156 0.91 -20.85 1.44
N GLY A 157 1.57 -21.70 0.66
CA GLY A 157 1.03 -23.01 0.29
C GLY A 157 1.15 -23.35 -1.18
N LEU A 158 0.56 -24.50 -1.52
CA LEU A 158 0.50 -25.03 -2.89
C LEU A 158 -0.76 -24.58 -3.65
N ALA A 159 -1.63 -23.79 -3.00
CA ALA A 159 -2.83 -23.29 -3.62
C ALA A 159 -2.46 -22.27 -4.72
N PRO A 160 -3.16 -22.25 -5.86
CA PRO A 160 -2.85 -21.35 -6.96
C PRO A 160 -3.30 -19.89 -6.70
N ALA A 161 -4.20 -19.68 -5.73
CA ALA A 161 -4.84 -18.40 -5.52
C ALA A 161 -4.93 -18.01 -4.03
N THR A 162 -4.90 -16.70 -3.80
CA THR A 162 -5.11 -16.05 -2.49
C THR A 162 -6.37 -15.20 -2.59
N LEU A 163 -7.34 -15.44 -1.72
CA LEU A 163 -8.61 -14.70 -1.65
C LEU A 163 -8.59 -13.77 -0.45
N ILE A 164 -8.79 -12.48 -0.69
CA ILE A 164 -9.11 -11.49 0.34
C ILE A 164 -10.61 -11.24 0.35
N ARG A 165 -11.23 -11.30 1.54
CA ARG A 165 -12.63 -10.92 1.77
C ARG A 165 -12.69 -9.69 2.65
N VAL A 166 -13.55 -8.74 2.26
CA VAL A 166 -13.89 -7.59 3.07
C VAL A 166 -15.04 -7.98 4.00
N LEU A 167 -14.76 -8.05 5.30
CA LEU A 167 -15.78 -8.39 6.31
C LEU A 167 -16.48 -7.14 6.84
N ASP A 168 -15.75 -6.05 6.97
CA ASP A 168 -16.26 -4.74 7.39
C ASP A 168 -15.37 -3.63 6.82
N PHE A 169 -15.97 -2.48 6.52
CA PHE A 169 -15.28 -1.36 5.88
C PHE A 169 -16.01 -0.03 6.10
N SER A 170 -15.32 0.95 6.68
CA SER A 170 -15.80 2.31 6.84
C SER A 170 -14.63 3.29 7.01
N THR A 171 -14.44 4.16 6.02
CA THR A 171 -13.36 5.16 5.92
C THR A 171 -13.90 6.48 5.38
N GLU A 172 -13.15 7.57 5.50
CA GLU A 172 -13.49 8.83 4.82
C GLU A 172 -13.44 8.65 3.30
N ALA A 173 -14.55 8.95 2.62
CA ALA A 173 -14.70 8.70 1.19
C ALA A 173 -13.76 9.57 0.35
N GLY A 174 -12.83 8.93 -0.37
CA GLY A 174 -11.88 9.55 -1.29
C GLY A 174 -10.60 10.09 -0.63
N GLU A 175 -10.62 10.33 0.68
CA GLU A 175 -9.47 10.88 1.42
C GLU A 175 -8.69 9.78 2.14
N ASP A 176 -9.40 8.88 2.84
CA ASP A 176 -8.81 7.74 3.53
C ASP A 176 -8.99 6.48 2.69
N VAL A 177 -7.87 5.80 2.44
CA VAL A 177 -7.81 4.79 1.38
C VAL A 177 -7.08 3.55 1.82
N ALA A 178 -7.76 2.40 1.71
CA ALA A 178 -7.16 1.09 1.85
C ALA A 178 -6.88 0.52 0.46
N GLN A 179 -5.64 0.12 0.22
CA GLN A 179 -5.16 -0.35 -1.07
C GLN A 179 -4.74 -1.81 -0.94
N VAL A 180 -5.15 -2.66 -1.88
CA VAL A 180 -4.75 -4.07 -1.93
C VAL A 180 -4.09 -4.34 -3.27
N SER A 181 -2.80 -4.65 -3.24
CA SER A 181 -1.99 -4.88 -4.44
C SER A 181 -1.46 -6.32 -4.48
N GLY A 182 -1.42 -6.91 -5.67
CA GLY A 182 -0.92 -8.26 -5.89
C GLY A 182 -0.82 -8.57 -7.38
N LEU A 183 -0.79 -9.86 -7.74
CA LEU A 183 -0.81 -10.31 -9.13
C LEU A 183 -2.18 -10.89 -9.50
N THR A 184 -2.70 -10.57 -10.68
CA THR A 184 -4.02 -11.00 -11.15
C THR A 184 -4.12 -12.52 -11.26
N PHE A 185 -5.33 -13.05 -11.07
CA PHE A 185 -5.62 -14.46 -11.23
C PHE A 185 -6.87 -14.66 -12.10
N PRO A 186 -6.76 -15.32 -13.27
CA PRO A 186 -5.54 -15.77 -13.95
C PRO A 186 -4.86 -14.61 -14.71
N GLY A 187 -3.52 -14.54 -14.73
CA GLY A 187 -2.84 -13.52 -15.55
C GLY A 187 -1.46 -13.17 -15.04
N GLY A 188 -1.28 -13.12 -13.72
CA GLY A 188 0.01 -12.81 -13.11
C GLY A 188 0.48 -11.37 -13.35
N GLU A 189 -0.40 -10.49 -13.84
CA GLU A 189 -0.10 -9.08 -14.07
C GLU A 189 -0.30 -8.29 -12.77
N PRO A 190 0.40 -7.17 -12.54
CA PRO A 190 0.18 -6.34 -11.36
C PRO A 190 -1.26 -5.78 -11.33
N ALA A 191 -1.96 -6.01 -10.23
CA ALA A 191 -3.28 -5.42 -9.95
C ALA A 191 -3.27 -4.68 -8.62
N ASP A 192 -4.01 -3.58 -8.60
CA ASP A 192 -4.08 -2.68 -7.46
C ASP A 192 -5.51 -2.17 -7.27
N TYR A 193 -6.14 -2.55 -6.16
CA TYR A 193 -7.52 -2.19 -5.84
C TYR A 193 -7.54 -1.17 -4.71
N THR A 194 -8.25 -0.07 -4.95
CA THR A 194 -8.39 1.03 -4.00
C THR A 194 -9.80 1.03 -3.41
N LEU A 195 -9.91 0.88 -2.09
CA LEU A 195 -11.15 0.84 -1.34
C LEU A 195 -11.27 2.11 -0.46
N THR A 196 -12.43 2.74 -0.46
CA THR A 196 -12.71 3.95 0.32
C THR A 196 -14.21 4.15 0.55
N GLY A 197 -14.57 5.03 1.49
CA GLY A 197 -15.94 5.35 1.90
C GLY A 197 -16.47 4.51 3.06
N THR A 198 -17.69 4.82 3.49
CA THR A 198 -18.35 4.14 4.63
C THR A 198 -18.79 2.71 4.30
N THR A 199 -18.72 2.34 3.03
CA THR A 199 -18.97 1.02 2.46
C THR A 199 -18.14 0.92 1.18
N THR A 200 -17.45 -0.19 0.97
CA THR A 200 -16.76 -0.47 -0.31
C THR A 200 -17.68 -1.22 -1.26
N LYS A 201 -17.52 -0.99 -2.57
CA LYS A 201 -18.19 -1.79 -3.61
C LYS A 201 -17.48 -3.13 -3.85
N ILE A 202 -16.18 -3.19 -3.59
CA ILE A 202 -15.36 -4.40 -3.68
C ILE A 202 -15.54 -5.21 -2.40
N VAL A 203 -16.08 -6.42 -2.50
CA VAL A 203 -16.33 -7.31 -1.35
C VAL A 203 -15.29 -8.42 -1.21
N ALA A 204 -14.62 -8.76 -2.30
CA ALA A 204 -13.56 -9.76 -2.31
C ALA A 204 -12.66 -9.57 -3.53
N VAL A 205 -11.41 -10.01 -3.43
CA VAL A 205 -10.46 -10.02 -4.56
C VAL A 205 -9.67 -11.32 -4.53
N VAL A 206 -9.42 -11.90 -5.69
CA VAL A 206 -8.55 -13.05 -5.86
C VAL A 206 -7.25 -12.62 -6.53
N PHE A 207 -6.14 -12.99 -5.92
CA PHE A 207 -4.80 -12.81 -6.45
C PHE A 207 -4.15 -14.16 -6.72
N ASN A 208 -3.14 -14.14 -7.59
CA ASN A 208 -2.23 -15.25 -7.79
C ASN A 208 -1.36 -15.43 -6.53
N ALA A 209 -1.26 -16.66 -6.04
CA ALA A 209 -0.55 -16.93 -4.81
C ALA A 209 0.98 -16.93 -4.94
N SER A 210 1.58 -16.70 -6.12
CA SER A 210 3.04 -16.89 -6.33
C SER A 210 3.95 -15.92 -5.56
N MET A 211 3.54 -14.66 -5.35
CA MET A 211 4.38 -13.62 -4.73
C MET A 211 3.83 -13.03 -3.43
N GLY A 212 2.66 -13.47 -2.97
CA GLY A 212 1.95 -12.83 -1.86
C GLY A 212 1.24 -11.55 -2.29
N LEU A 213 0.67 -10.81 -1.34
CA LEU A 213 -0.03 -9.54 -1.58
C LEU A 213 0.36 -8.49 -0.54
N THR A 214 0.11 -7.23 -0.86
CA THR A 214 0.37 -6.10 0.05
C THR A 214 -0.93 -5.34 0.29
N VAL A 215 -1.22 -5.05 1.55
CA VAL A 215 -2.30 -4.14 1.97
C VAL A 215 -1.66 -2.85 2.45
N ARG A 216 -2.10 -1.69 1.96
CA ARG A 216 -1.70 -0.36 2.45
C ARG A 216 -2.91 0.38 2.98
N PHE A 217 -2.76 1.19 4.01
CA PHE A 217 -3.82 2.07 4.51
C PHE A 217 -3.28 3.45 4.79
N ARG A 218 -3.83 4.45 4.12
CA ARG A 218 -3.44 5.85 4.27
C ARG A 218 -4.60 6.65 4.81
N THR A 219 -4.34 7.44 5.85
CA THR A 219 -5.32 8.40 6.37
C THR A 219 -4.79 9.83 6.32
N ASP A 220 -5.70 10.78 6.18
CA ASP A 220 -5.39 12.20 6.27
C ASP A 220 -5.43 12.68 7.75
N SER A 221 -5.31 13.99 7.99
CA SER A 221 -5.36 14.55 9.35
C SER A 221 -6.78 14.77 9.90
N ASN A 222 -7.81 14.45 9.11
CA ASN A 222 -9.21 14.72 9.37
C ASN A 222 -9.96 13.40 9.59
N LEU A 223 -11.24 13.31 9.22
CA LEU A 223 -12.27 12.53 9.90
C LEU A 223 -11.91 11.04 10.10
N GLN A 224 -12.17 10.50 11.28
CA GLN A 224 -11.93 9.07 11.57
C GLN A 224 -13.22 8.25 11.56
N PHE A 225 -13.12 7.02 11.06
CA PHE A 225 -14.19 6.02 11.03
C PHE A 225 -13.70 4.69 11.62
N THR A 226 -14.56 3.68 11.70
CA THR A 226 -14.20 2.38 12.32
C THR A 226 -13.13 1.60 11.55
N GLY A 227 -12.84 1.96 10.30
CA GLY A 227 -11.79 1.38 9.48
C GLY A 227 -12.22 0.08 8.81
N PHE A 228 -11.35 -0.92 8.75
CA PHE A 228 -11.59 -2.13 7.98
C PHE A 228 -11.21 -3.42 8.70
N HIS A 229 -11.82 -4.52 8.24
CA HIS A 229 -11.52 -5.87 8.68
C HIS A 229 -11.49 -6.81 7.46
N PHE A 230 -10.29 -7.24 7.10
CA PHE A 230 -10.04 -8.16 6.00
C PHE A 230 -9.69 -9.55 6.51
N HIS A 231 -10.14 -10.54 5.74
CA HIS A 231 -9.83 -11.95 5.96
C HIS A 231 -9.21 -12.53 4.69
N VAL A 232 -7.93 -12.91 4.78
CA VAL A 232 -7.14 -13.43 3.67
C VAL A 232 -6.93 -14.92 3.85
N THR A 233 -7.19 -15.71 2.81
CA THR A 233 -7.09 -17.17 2.82
C THR A 233 -6.47 -17.68 1.53
N ASN A 234 -5.73 -18.78 1.61
CA ASN A 234 -5.31 -19.50 0.41
C ASN A 234 -6.46 -20.39 -0.06
N VAL A 235 -6.79 -20.33 -1.35
CA VAL A 235 -7.95 -21.03 -1.93
C VAL A 235 -7.53 -21.82 -3.15
N ASN A 236 -8.04 -23.05 -3.26
CA ASN A 236 -7.76 -23.92 -4.39
C ASN A 236 -8.75 -23.67 -5.53
N LEU A 237 -8.77 -22.44 -6.04
CA LEU A 237 -9.65 -22.03 -7.12
C LEU A 237 -9.12 -22.53 -8.46
N THR A 238 -10.03 -23.06 -9.27
CA THR A 238 -9.77 -23.30 -10.70
C THR A 238 -10.23 -22.11 -11.54
N ALA A 239 -9.64 -21.93 -12.72
CA ALA A 239 -10.05 -20.86 -13.62
C ALA A 239 -11.54 -20.99 -13.97
N GLY A 240 -12.34 -19.96 -13.68
CA GLY A 240 -13.78 -19.92 -13.92
C GLY A 240 -14.68 -20.31 -12.74
N GLU A 241 -14.12 -20.62 -11.57
CA GLU A 241 -14.89 -20.85 -10.35
C GLU A 241 -15.31 -19.51 -9.72
N THR A 242 -16.61 -19.29 -9.57
CA THR A 242 -17.19 -17.98 -9.17
C THR A 242 -17.91 -17.99 -7.83
N ASP A 243 -18.00 -19.15 -7.15
CA ASP A 243 -18.75 -19.33 -5.90
C ASP A 243 -18.26 -18.43 -4.74
N TRP A 244 -17.03 -17.92 -4.84
CA TRP A 244 -16.47 -17.01 -3.87
C TRP A 244 -17.02 -15.57 -3.98
N CYS A 245 -17.59 -15.20 -5.13
CA CYS A 245 -18.20 -13.90 -5.42
C CYS A 245 -19.72 -13.91 -5.15
N MET A 246 -20.06 -14.11 -3.88
CA MET A 246 -21.45 -14.10 -3.40
C MET A 246 -21.60 -13.03 -2.31
N THR A 247 -22.59 -12.16 -2.46
CA THR A 247 -22.91 -11.05 -1.55
C THR A 247 -24.31 -11.21 -1.01
N ASP A 248 -24.48 -11.41 0.30
CA ASP A 248 -25.79 -11.50 0.97
C ASP A 248 -26.80 -12.49 0.33
N GLY A 249 -26.28 -13.56 -0.28
CA GLY A 249 -27.09 -14.59 -0.94
C GLY A 249 -27.41 -14.31 -2.41
N GLU A 250 -26.89 -13.22 -2.96
CA GLU A 250 -26.94 -12.90 -4.39
C GLU A 250 -25.55 -13.06 -5.02
N SER A 251 -25.52 -13.35 -6.33
CA SER A 251 -24.26 -13.38 -7.08
C SER A 251 -23.78 -11.96 -7.33
N GLY A 252 -22.57 -11.65 -6.87
CA GLY A 252 -21.91 -10.37 -7.15
C GLY A 252 -21.50 -10.25 -8.61
N PHE A 253 -20.98 -9.08 -8.99
CA PHE A 253 -20.37 -8.89 -10.31
C PHE A 253 -18.89 -9.24 -10.24
N LEU A 254 -18.45 -10.20 -11.06
CA LEU A 254 -17.07 -10.63 -11.12
C LEU A 254 -16.32 -9.89 -12.23
N CYS A 255 -15.30 -9.14 -11.86
CA CYS A 255 -14.36 -8.58 -12.82
C CYS A 255 -13.39 -9.65 -13.33
N GLU A 256 -13.00 -9.59 -14.60
CA GLU A 256 -12.00 -10.43 -15.27
C GLU A 256 -10.65 -10.41 -14.52
N GLU A 257 -10.29 -9.27 -13.95
CA GLU A 257 -9.04 -9.09 -13.19
C GLU A 257 -9.05 -9.74 -11.79
N GLY A 258 -10.21 -10.24 -11.34
CA GLY A 258 -10.35 -11.02 -10.11
C GLY A 258 -10.98 -10.29 -8.91
N ALA A 259 -11.57 -9.11 -9.10
CA ALA A 259 -12.39 -8.46 -8.08
C ALA A 259 -13.85 -8.90 -8.13
N CYS A 260 -14.46 -9.06 -6.96
CA CYS A 260 -15.90 -9.25 -6.80
C CYS A 260 -16.52 -7.98 -6.27
N LEU A 261 -17.48 -7.45 -7.01
CA LEU A 261 -18.25 -6.27 -6.66
C LEU A 261 -19.64 -6.66 -6.12
N VAL A 262 -20.21 -5.81 -5.27
CA VAL A 262 -21.64 -5.87 -4.95
C VAL A 262 -22.48 -5.73 -6.23
N SER A 263 -23.62 -6.41 -6.29
CA SER A 263 -24.50 -6.40 -7.47
C SER A 263 -24.93 -5.00 -7.91
N SER A 264 -25.03 -4.05 -6.98
CA SER A 264 -25.42 -2.67 -7.24
C SER A 264 -24.32 -1.83 -7.91
N ALA A 265 -23.08 -2.32 -7.96
CA ALA A 265 -21.97 -1.65 -8.64
C ALA A 265 -22.03 -1.82 -10.16
N LYS A 266 -22.76 -2.82 -10.66
CA LYS A 266 -22.92 -3.01 -12.09
C LYS A 266 -23.82 -1.94 -12.69
N CYS A 267 -23.35 -1.24 -13.72
CA CYS A 267 -24.11 -0.22 -14.45
C CYS A 267 -24.57 0.96 -13.58
N ASP A 268 -23.74 1.35 -12.61
CA ASP A 268 -24.01 2.46 -11.70
C ASP A 268 -23.36 3.79 -12.14
N GLY A 269 -22.63 3.75 -13.26
CA GLY A 269 -22.01 4.91 -13.89
C GLY A 269 -20.59 5.20 -13.37
N PHE A 270 -20.03 4.33 -12.54
CA PHE A 270 -18.65 4.41 -12.06
C PHE A 270 -17.85 3.21 -12.57
N LEU A 271 -16.54 3.38 -12.79
CA LEU A 271 -15.66 2.30 -13.21
C LEU A 271 -15.06 1.65 -11.95
N ASP A 272 -15.66 0.55 -11.50
CA ASP A 272 -15.23 -0.16 -10.29
C ASP A 272 -14.32 -1.36 -10.60
N CYS A 273 -14.46 -1.98 -11.77
CA CYS A 273 -13.45 -2.90 -12.29
C CYS A 273 -12.26 -2.12 -12.86
N LEU A 274 -11.04 -2.71 -12.81
CA LEU A 274 -9.83 -2.05 -13.33
C LEU A 274 -9.92 -1.72 -14.83
N ASN A 275 -10.64 -2.54 -15.60
CA ASN A 275 -10.89 -2.35 -17.03
C ASN A 275 -12.25 -1.66 -17.31
N GLY A 276 -13.04 -1.35 -16.28
CA GLY A 276 -14.35 -0.71 -16.40
C GLY A 276 -15.47 -1.57 -17.00
N GLU A 277 -15.33 -2.89 -17.00
CA GLU A 277 -16.31 -3.78 -17.64
C GLU A 277 -17.65 -3.92 -16.92
N ASP A 278 -17.70 -3.50 -15.66
CA ASP A 278 -18.92 -3.35 -14.86
C ASP A 278 -19.92 -2.38 -15.50
N GLU A 279 -19.45 -1.48 -16.37
CA GLU A 279 -20.26 -0.52 -17.12
C GLU A 279 -20.51 -0.94 -18.58
N ASN A 280 -20.11 -2.16 -18.97
CA ASN A 280 -20.39 -2.70 -20.30
C ASN A 280 -21.75 -3.40 -20.35
N ASP A 281 -22.41 -3.30 -21.51
CA ASP A 281 -23.68 -3.98 -21.80
C ASP A 281 -24.81 -3.71 -20.77
N CYS A 282 -24.78 -2.53 -20.18
CA CYS A 282 -25.89 -1.95 -19.43
C CYS A 282 -27.06 -1.75 -20.39
N GLY A 283 -27.99 -2.70 -20.40
CA GLY A 283 -29.19 -2.63 -21.22
C GLY A 283 -29.78 -1.23 -21.15
N LYS A 284 -30.16 -0.66 -22.30
CA LYS A 284 -30.69 0.70 -22.36
C LYS A 284 -31.87 0.86 -21.38
N PRO A 285 -31.99 2.03 -20.72
CA PRO A 285 -33.08 2.31 -19.79
C PRO A 285 -34.46 2.19 -20.45
#